data_AF-A0A519W8J7-F1
#
_entry.id   AF-A0A519W8J7-F1
#
_cell.length_a   1.000
_cell.length_b   1.000
_cell.length_c   1.000
_cell.angle_alpha   90.00
_cell.angle_beta   90.00
_cell.angle_gamma   90.00
#
_symmetry.space_group_name_H-M   'P 1'
#
loop_
_entity.id
_entity.type
_entity.pdbx_description
1 polymer ?
#
loop_
_entity_poly.entity_id
_entity_poly.type
_entity_poly.pdbx_seq_one_letter_code
_entity_poly.pdbx_strand_id
1 'polypeptide(L)'
;MKKILYTLCIMFFSYTLSAQVETQNSRTLSRSFEEQYNTQNYDKIFSMFSPELQSALPLEKAISFFKGMNAEAGKILSRKFLKYEETYASYLTTFEKKTFLVNISTDNNAKINGLAIKPYIIDTVPTKERNMTTLALPFKEEWTVVWGGDTKELNYHVESNSQKNAFDLLIT
;
A
#
# COMPACT_ATOMS: atom_id res chain seq x y z
N MET A 1 -15.39 -61.49 -20.14
CA MET A 1 -16.08 -60.34 -19.52
C MET A 1 -15.04 -59.46 -18.82
N LYS A 2 -15.01 -58.18 -19.19
CA LYS A 2 -13.99 -57.18 -18.84
C LYS A 2 -13.93 -56.94 -17.32
N LYS A 3 -12.74 -57.01 -16.73
CA LYS A 3 -12.45 -56.39 -15.43
C LYS A 3 -11.43 -55.29 -15.66
N ILE A 4 -11.93 -54.10 -15.99
CA ILE A 4 -11.13 -52.87 -16.03
C ILE A 4 -11.09 -52.35 -14.60
N LEU A 5 -9.93 -52.50 -13.95
CA LEU A 5 -9.65 -51.96 -12.64
C LEU A 5 -9.41 -50.45 -12.82
N TYR A 6 -10.33 -49.63 -12.34
CA TYR A 6 -10.21 -48.17 -12.41
C TYR A 6 -9.14 -47.69 -11.41
N THR A 7 -8.00 -47.25 -11.92
CA THR A 7 -7.01 -46.50 -11.12
C THR A 7 -7.51 -45.07 -10.96
N LEU A 8 -7.86 -44.71 -9.73
CA LEU A 8 -8.21 -43.34 -9.32
C LEU A 8 -6.95 -42.47 -9.38
N CYS A 9 -6.85 -41.62 -10.41
CA CYS A 9 -5.76 -40.66 -10.56
C CYS A 9 -6.12 -39.39 -9.76
N ILE A 10 -5.57 -39.25 -8.55
CA ILE A 10 -5.71 -38.03 -7.73
C ILE A 10 -4.72 -37.00 -8.27
N MET A 11 -5.20 -36.01 -9.03
CA MET A 11 -4.39 -34.83 -9.37
C MET A 11 -4.28 -33.93 -8.13
N PHE A 12 -3.12 -33.95 -7.47
CA PHE A 12 -2.74 -32.89 -6.54
C PHE A 12 -2.40 -31.63 -7.35
N PHE A 13 -3.36 -30.71 -7.45
CA PHE A 13 -3.11 -29.38 -7.98
C PHE A 13 -2.42 -28.56 -6.88
N SER A 14 -1.09 -28.65 -6.81
CA SER A 14 -0.28 -27.83 -5.92
C SER A 14 -0.34 -26.38 -6.41
N TYR A 15 -1.17 -25.55 -5.80
CA TYR A 15 -1.10 -24.10 -6.01
C TYR A 15 0.26 -23.61 -5.47
N THR A 16 1.20 -23.31 -6.35
CA THR A 16 2.42 -22.60 -5.97
C THR A 16 2.04 -21.17 -5.64
N LEU A 17 1.86 -20.87 -4.36
CA LEU A 17 1.88 -19.49 -3.88
C LEU A 17 3.29 -18.94 -4.12
N SER A 18 3.50 -18.25 -5.23
CA SER A 18 4.76 -17.57 -5.51
C SER A 18 4.88 -16.36 -4.57
N ALA A 19 5.62 -16.52 -3.48
CA ALA A 19 6.12 -15.36 -2.75
C ALA A 19 7.02 -14.57 -3.70
N GLN A 20 6.66 -13.32 -4.00
CA GLN A 20 7.49 -12.47 -4.85
C GLN A 20 8.84 -12.23 -4.18
N VAL A 21 9.91 -12.36 -4.96
CA VAL A 21 11.27 -12.10 -4.52
C VAL A 21 11.73 -10.77 -5.10
N GLU A 22 12.29 -9.91 -4.25
CA GLU A 22 12.88 -8.64 -4.68
C GLU A 22 14.00 -8.88 -5.70
N THR A 23 13.95 -8.19 -6.84
CA THR A 23 15.02 -8.26 -7.84
C THR A 23 16.30 -7.59 -7.36
N GLN A 24 17.45 -8.02 -7.88
CA GLN A 24 18.75 -7.44 -7.53
C GLN A 24 18.83 -5.95 -7.87
N ASN A 25 18.22 -5.53 -8.98
CA ASN A 25 18.18 -4.13 -9.40
C ASN A 25 17.38 -3.28 -8.41
N SER A 26 16.16 -3.71 -8.05
CA SER A 26 15.34 -3.00 -7.06
C SER A 26 16.05 -2.91 -5.70
N ARG A 27 16.71 -4.00 -5.27
CA ARG A 27 17.50 -4.03 -4.03
C ARG A 27 18.63 -3.02 -4.02
N THR A 28 19.39 -2.98 -5.12
CA THR A 28 20.57 -2.11 -5.25
C THR A 28 20.15 -0.64 -5.33
N LEU A 29 19.13 -0.35 -6.12
CA LEU A 29 18.60 0.99 -6.29
C LEU A 29 18.00 1.53 -4.99
N SER A 30 17.13 0.77 -4.32
CA SER A 30 16.53 1.21 -3.06
C SER A 30 17.57 1.36 -1.95
N ARG A 31 18.68 0.61 -2.01
CA ARG A 31 19.82 0.79 -1.10
C ARG A 31 20.58 2.08 -1.39
N SER A 32 20.87 2.36 -2.65
CA SER A 32 21.50 3.60 -3.04
C SER A 32 20.63 4.81 -2.65
N PHE A 33 19.32 4.73 -2.86
CA PHE A 33 18.36 5.76 -2.45
C PHE A 33 18.45 6.05 -0.94
N GLU A 34 18.42 5.01 -0.11
CA GLU A 34 18.53 5.14 1.35
C GLU A 34 19.85 5.79 1.78
N GLU A 35 20.98 5.33 1.21
CA GLU A 35 22.32 5.86 1.49
C GLU A 35 22.41 7.35 1.10
N GLN A 36 21.92 7.73 -0.08
CA GLN A 36 21.94 9.13 -0.53
C GLN A 36 20.99 10.02 0.28
N TYR A 37 19.82 9.51 0.66
CA TYR A 37 18.87 10.24 1.51
C TYR A 37 19.46 10.52 2.89
N ASN A 38 20.04 9.51 3.54
CA ASN A 38 20.62 9.64 4.88
C ASN A 38 21.88 10.51 4.91
N THR A 39 22.62 10.56 3.81
CA THR A 39 23.77 11.46 3.62
C THR A 39 23.39 12.83 3.06
N GLN A 40 22.09 13.09 2.86
CA GLN A 40 21.55 14.34 2.32
C GLN A 40 22.08 14.72 0.92
N ASN A 41 22.57 13.74 0.16
CA ASN A 41 23.06 13.93 -1.20
C ASN A 41 21.90 13.89 -2.22
N TYR A 42 20.96 14.84 -2.10
CA TYR A 42 19.73 14.82 -2.89
C TYR A 42 19.96 15.01 -4.39
N ASP A 43 21.05 15.66 -4.81
CA ASP A 43 21.46 15.74 -6.22
C ASP A 43 21.76 14.36 -6.82
N LYS A 44 22.30 13.45 -6.00
CA LYS A 44 22.56 12.06 -6.41
C LYS A 44 21.26 11.28 -6.53
N ILE A 45 20.29 11.52 -5.66
CA ILE A 45 18.94 10.94 -5.80
C ILE A 45 18.29 11.43 -7.11
N PHE A 46 18.36 12.73 -7.39
CA PHE A 46 17.84 13.30 -8.64
C PHE A 46 18.51 12.68 -9.88
N SER A 47 19.81 12.39 -9.81
CA SER A 47 20.55 11.71 -10.89
C SER A 47 20.12 10.24 -11.12
N MET A 48 19.42 9.64 -10.16
CA MET A 48 18.80 8.31 -10.30
C MET A 48 17.47 8.36 -11.05
N PHE A 49 16.86 9.54 -11.22
CA PHE A 49 15.59 9.69 -11.91
C PHE A 49 15.75 9.52 -13.43
N SER A 50 14.67 9.10 -14.09
CA SER A 50 14.59 9.07 -15.55
C SER A 50 14.50 10.52 -16.08
N PRO A 51 14.88 10.77 -17.34
CA PRO A 51 14.79 12.10 -17.94
C PRO A 51 13.39 12.72 -17.84
N GLU A 52 12.35 11.90 -17.98
CA GLU A 52 10.95 12.34 -17.88
C GLU A 52 10.62 12.80 -16.47
N LEU A 53 11.04 12.05 -15.45
CA LEU A 53 10.81 12.44 -14.05
C LEU A 53 11.66 13.65 -13.65
N GLN A 54 12.89 13.78 -14.16
CA GLN A 54 13.71 14.97 -13.97
C GLN A 54 13.03 16.22 -14.56
N SER A 55 12.37 16.09 -15.70
CA SER A 55 11.58 17.16 -16.31
C SER A 55 10.32 17.49 -15.51
N ALA A 56 9.63 16.48 -14.97
CA ALA A 56 8.40 16.67 -14.21
C ALA A 56 8.64 17.21 -12.78
N LEU A 57 9.75 16.82 -12.16
CA LEU A 57 10.17 17.26 -10.83
C LEU A 57 11.60 17.82 -10.90
N PRO A 58 11.78 19.09 -11.29
CA PRO A 58 13.10 19.71 -11.40
C PRO A 58 13.92 19.65 -10.11
N LEU A 59 15.25 19.66 -10.25
CA LEU A 59 16.23 19.46 -9.17
C LEU A 59 15.90 20.23 -7.90
N GLU A 60 15.63 21.53 -8.00
CA GLU A 60 15.38 22.39 -6.84
C GLU A 60 14.13 21.94 -6.05
N LYS A 61 13.07 21.52 -6.76
CA LYS A 61 11.86 20.97 -6.13
C LYS A 61 12.13 19.61 -5.50
N ALA A 62 12.92 18.74 -6.16
CA ALA A 62 13.31 17.45 -5.60
C ALA A 62 14.12 17.63 -4.29
N ILE A 63 15.10 18.53 -4.29
CA ILE A 63 15.89 18.86 -3.09
C ILE A 63 14.98 19.38 -1.98
N SER A 64 14.08 20.32 -2.30
CA SER A 64 13.14 20.87 -1.31
C SER A 64 12.22 19.79 -0.74
N PHE A 65 11.72 18.88 -1.58
CA PHE A 65 10.89 17.76 -1.17
C PHE A 65 11.62 16.85 -0.17
N PHE A 66 12.85 16.42 -0.48
CA PHE A 66 13.60 15.54 0.41
C PHE A 66 14.08 16.23 1.68
N LYS A 67 14.41 17.53 1.62
CA LYS A 67 14.70 18.33 2.83
C LYS A 67 13.49 18.40 3.75
N GLY A 68 12.30 18.69 3.22
CA GLY A 68 11.06 18.72 3.99
C GLY A 68 10.77 17.37 4.64
N MET A 69 10.89 16.30 3.86
CA MET A 69 10.73 14.92 4.33
C MET A 69 11.72 14.57 5.45
N ASN A 70 12.99 14.96 5.33
CA ASN A 70 14.00 14.73 6.36
C ASN A 70 13.72 15.54 7.63
N ALA A 71 13.28 16.79 7.52
CA ALA A 71 12.90 17.59 8.68
C ALA A 71 11.72 16.96 9.44
N GLU A 72 10.71 16.47 8.71
CA GLU A 72 9.48 15.92 9.27
C GLU A 72 9.66 14.49 9.83
N ALA A 73 10.36 13.63 9.10
CA ALA A 73 10.45 12.19 9.38
C ALA A 73 11.81 11.76 9.95
N GLY A 74 12.88 12.52 9.66
CA GLY A 74 14.25 12.19 10.01
C GLY A 74 14.95 11.27 9.00
N LYS A 75 16.02 10.61 9.44
CA LYS A 75 16.77 9.60 8.68
C LYS A 75 15.99 8.29 8.55
N ILE A 76 16.29 7.53 7.51
CA ILE A 76 15.85 6.14 7.35
C ILE A 76 16.69 5.27 8.30
N LEU A 77 16.01 4.50 9.15
CA LEU A 77 16.62 3.53 10.07
C LEU A 77 16.62 2.12 9.50
N SER A 78 15.55 1.76 8.79
CA SER A 78 15.45 0.47 8.11
C SER A 78 14.45 0.53 6.97
N ARG A 79 14.62 -0.40 6.03
CA ARG A 79 13.77 -0.56 4.85
C ARG A 79 13.63 -2.04 4.54
N LYS A 80 12.39 -2.48 4.37
CA LYS A 80 12.02 -3.87 4.08
C LYS A 80 11.20 -3.92 2.80
N PHE A 81 11.64 -4.69 1.82
CA PHE A 81 10.81 -5.01 0.66
C PHE A 81 9.54 -5.73 1.11
N LEU A 82 8.38 -5.22 0.71
CA LEU A 82 7.09 -5.86 0.99
C LEU A 82 6.64 -6.72 -0.19
N LYS A 83 6.49 -6.08 -1.36
CA LYS A 83 5.98 -6.68 -2.59
C LYS A 83 6.17 -5.75 -3.78
N TYR A 84 5.99 -6.30 -4.97
CA TYR A 84 5.67 -5.54 -6.18
C TYR A 84 4.15 -5.34 -6.27
N GLU A 85 3.76 -4.11 -6.57
CA GLU A 85 2.38 -3.72 -6.89
C GLU A 85 2.38 -3.28 -8.35
N GLU A 86 1.85 -4.11 -9.24
CA GLU A 86 1.77 -3.90 -10.69
C GLU A 86 3.10 -3.46 -11.34
N THR A 87 3.42 -2.17 -11.26
CA THR A 87 4.55 -1.50 -11.91
C THR A 87 5.64 -0.99 -10.96
N TYR A 88 5.50 -1.17 -9.64
CA TYR A 88 6.46 -0.63 -8.66
C TYR A 88 6.79 -1.58 -7.52
N ALA A 89 7.99 -1.42 -6.95
CA ALA A 89 8.39 -2.06 -5.71
C ALA A 89 7.92 -1.21 -4.51
N SER A 90 7.27 -1.85 -3.53
CA SER A 90 6.82 -1.21 -2.30
C SER A 90 7.71 -1.61 -1.12
N TYR A 91 8.19 -0.61 -0.40
CA TYR A 91 9.09 -0.77 0.73
C TYR A 91 8.46 -0.22 2.01
N LEU A 92 8.38 -1.06 3.04
CA LEU A 92 8.11 -0.61 4.40
C LEU A 92 9.38 0.02 4.95
N THR A 93 9.36 1.34 5.14
CA THR A 93 10.54 2.11 5.51
C THR A 93 10.27 2.84 6.81
N THR A 94 11.08 2.52 7.82
CA THR A 94 11.04 3.14 9.15
C THR A 94 12.03 4.28 9.18
N PHE A 95 11.53 5.50 9.41
CA PHE A 95 12.31 6.68 9.67
C PHE A 95 12.40 6.94 11.19
N GLU A 96 13.22 7.89 11.61
CA GLU A 96 13.39 8.25 13.03
C GLU A 96 12.07 8.62 13.73
N LYS A 97 11.14 9.26 13.02
CA LYS A 97 9.89 9.78 13.61
C LYS A 97 8.62 9.09 13.08
N LYS A 98 8.67 8.48 11.90
CA LYS A 98 7.49 7.97 11.18
C LYS A 98 7.83 6.74 10.35
N THR A 99 6.82 5.94 10.02
CA THR A 99 6.95 4.81 9.08
C THR A 99 6.13 5.10 7.83
N PHE A 100 6.72 4.87 6.66
CA PHE A 100 6.09 5.09 5.37
C PHE A 100 6.21 3.86 4.48
N LEU A 101 5.27 3.74 3.54
CA LEU A 101 5.47 2.98 2.33
C LEU A 101 6.20 3.87 1.32
N VAL A 102 7.41 3.49 0.97
CA VAL A 102 8.20 4.11 -0.09
C VAL A 102 8.05 3.25 -1.33
N ASN A 103 7.36 3.77 -2.34
CA ASN A 103 7.06 3.08 -3.58
C ASN A 103 7.97 3.62 -4.69
N ILE A 104 8.68 2.72 -5.36
CA ILE A 104 9.66 3.07 -6.39
C ILE A 104 9.35 2.26 -7.65
N SER A 105 9.06 2.95 -8.75
CA SER A 105 8.98 2.36 -10.09
C SER A 105 10.26 2.68 -10.87
N THR A 106 10.65 1.75 -11.73
CA THR A 106 11.83 1.92 -12.59
C THR A 106 11.48 1.72 -14.05
N ASP A 107 12.17 2.44 -14.93
CA ASP A 107 12.13 2.19 -16.36
C ASP A 107 13.03 1.00 -16.78
N ASN A 108 13.10 0.75 -18.09
CA ASN A 108 13.91 -0.32 -18.68
C ASN A 108 15.43 -0.11 -18.50
N ASN A 109 15.87 1.10 -18.14
CA ASN A 109 17.27 1.45 -17.88
C ASN A 109 17.59 1.47 -16.38
N ALA A 110 16.70 0.93 -15.54
CA ALA A 110 16.80 0.96 -14.08
C ALA A 110 16.90 2.38 -13.49
N LYS A 111 16.34 3.38 -14.17
CA LYS A 111 16.15 4.73 -13.63
C LYS A 111 14.79 4.85 -12.97
N ILE A 112 14.70 5.66 -11.91
CA ILE A 112 13.44 5.91 -11.21
C ILE A 112 12.55 6.78 -12.10
N ASN A 113 11.46 6.22 -12.60
CA ASN A 113 10.45 6.97 -13.35
C ASN A 113 9.23 7.34 -12.50
N GLY A 114 9.16 6.85 -11.25
CA GLY A 114 8.11 7.19 -10.30
C GLY A 114 8.53 6.92 -8.86
N LEU A 115 8.15 7.84 -7.97
CA LEU A 115 8.42 7.78 -6.54
C LEU A 115 7.18 8.27 -5.79
N ALA A 116 6.69 7.48 -4.84
CA ALA A 116 5.59 7.88 -3.98
C ALA A 116 5.87 7.51 -2.52
N ILE A 117 5.58 8.44 -1.61
CA ILE A 117 5.70 8.26 -0.16
C ILE A 117 4.28 8.27 0.41
N LYS A 118 3.83 7.14 0.97
CA LYS A 118 2.50 7.01 1.57
C LYS A 118 2.64 6.72 3.06
N PRO A 119 1.87 7.37 3.95
CA PRO A 119 1.82 7.00 5.36
C PRO A 119 1.58 5.49 5.51
N TYR A 120 2.41 4.81 6.29
CA TYR A 120 2.11 3.44 6.67
C TYR A 120 1.19 3.48 7.89
N ILE A 121 -0.10 3.39 7.62
CA ILE A 121 -1.11 3.24 8.66
C ILE A 121 -1.10 1.76 9.02
N ILE A 122 -0.59 1.42 10.19
CA ILE A 122 -0.84 0.10 10.76
C ILE A 122 -2.33 0.07 11.02
N ASP A 123 -3.07 -0.74 10.27
CA ASP A 123 -4.48 -1.00 10.51
C ASP A 123 -4.60 -1.92 11.74
N THR A 124 -4.09 -1.46 12.89
CA THR A 124 -4.34 -2.04 14.22
C THR A 124 -5.66 -1.50 14.75
N VAL A 125 -6.68 -1.30 13.92
CA VAL A 125 -8.03 -1.24 14.48
C VAL A 125 -8.22 -2.62 15.07
N PRO A 126 -8.25 -2.77 16.41
CA PRO A 126 -8.57 -4.06 16.99
C PRO A 126 -9.90 -4.47 16.37
N THR A 127 -10.04 -5.72 15.94
CA THR A 127 -11.34 -6.23 15.54
C THR A 127 -12.32 -5.85 16.65
N LYS A 128 -13.21 -4.89 16.39
CA LYS A 128 -14.09 -4.39 17.44
C LYS A 128 -14.92 -5.58 17.87
N GLU A 129 -14.83 -5.94 19.15
CA GLU A 129 -15.72 -6.96 19.67
C GLU A 129 -17.16 -6.49 19.48
N ARG A 130 -18.03 -7.43 19.12
CA ARG A 130 -19.43 -7.12 18.91
C ARG A 130 -20.01 -6.58 20.21
N ASN A 131 -20.45 -5.33 20.20
CA ASN A 131 -21.14 -4.71 21.32
C ASN A 131 -22.65 -4.59 21.03
N MET A 132 -23.45 -4.55 22.10
CA MET A 132 -24.85 -4.15 22.04
C MET A 132 -25.00 -2.85 22.81
N THR A 133 -25.72 -1.89 22.21
CA THR A 133 -26.08 -0.63 22.85
C THR A 133 -27.57 -0.39 22.70
N THR A 134 -28.19 0.18 23.72
CA THR A 134 -29.58 0.63 23.63
C THR A 134 -29.60 1.94 22.85
N LEU A 135 -30.38 1.99 21.78
CA LEU A 135 -30.58 3.19 20.96
C LEU A 135 -31.96 3.78 21.24
N ALA A 136 -32.00 5.08 21.52
CA ALA A 136 -33.22 5.87 21.47
C ALA A 136 -33.18 6.71 20.20
N LEU A 137 -34.10 6.45 19.27
CA LEU A 137 -34.18 7.15 17.99
C LEU A 137 -35.22 8.29 18.09
N PRO A 138 -35.01 9.41 17.37
CA PRO A 138 -35.91 10.56 17.42
C PRO A 138 -37.22 10.37 16.64
N PHE A 139 -37.51 9.16 16.18
CA PHE A 139 -38.66 8.78 15.37
C PHE A 139 -39.33 7.51 15.94
N LYS A 140 -40.62 7.33 15.63
CA LYS A 140 -41.48 6.26 16.19
C LYS A 140 -42.14 5.41 15.12
N GLU A 141 -41.95 5.76 13.85
CA GLU A 141 -42.44 5.09 12.67
C GLU A 141 -41.79 3.71 12.48
N GLU A 142 -42.20 2.94 11.48
CA GLU A 142 -41.48 1.73 11.11
C GLU A 142 -40.24 2.10 10.28
N TRP A 143 -39.15 1.37 10.48
CA TRP A 143 -37.90 1.61 9.76
C TRP A 143 -37.21 0.31 9.34
N THR A 144 -36.47 0.41 8.24
CA THR A 144 -35.61 -0.65 7.74
C THR A 144 -34.14 -0.21 7.81
N VAL A 145 -33.28 -1.11 8.27
CA VAL A 145 -31.81 -0.90 8.27
C VAL A 145 -31.28 -1.27 6.88
N VAL A 146 -30.60 -0.35 6.23
CA VAL A 146 -29.95 -0.59 4.93
C VAL A 146 -28.46 -0.22 5.02
N TRP A 147 -27.61 -0.98 4.35
CA TRP A 147 -26.15 -0.79 4.41
C TRP A 147 -25.51 -0.70 3.02
N GLY A 148 -26.26 -0.94 1.95
CA GLY A 148 -25.77 -0.79 0.57
C GLY A 148 -24.89 -1.94 0.07
N GLY A 149 -23.88 -2.39 0.83
CA GLY A 149 -22.98 -3.49 0.50
C GLY A 149 -21.50 -3.21 0.81
N ASP A 150 -20.62 -4.12 0.39
CA ASP A 150 -19.16 -4.08 0.69
C ASP A 150 -18.30 -3.35 -0.35
N THR A 151 -18.87 -2.94 -1.50
CA THR A 151 -18.12 -2.29 -2.58
C THR A 151 -18.52 -0.83 -2.71
N LYS A 152 -17.64 0.00 -3.31
CA LYS A 152 -17.91 1.41 -3.54
C LYS A 152 -19.18 1.64 -4.35
N GLU A 153 -19.44 0.79 -5.35
CA GLU A 153 -20.60 0.87 -6.25
C GLU A 153 -21.92 0.63 -5.50
N LEU A 154 -21.86 -0.14 -4.41
CA LEU A 154 -22.99 -0.55 -3.59
C LEU A 154 -23.17 0.35 -2.35
N ASN A 155 -22.06 0.85 -1.79
CA ASN A 155 -22.03 1.75 -0.65
C ASN A 155 -20.81 2.70 -0.75
N TYR A 156 -21.06 3.98 -1.03
CA TYR A 156 -19.99 4.98 -1.16
C TYR A 156 -19.25 5.25 0.17
N HIS A 157 -19.85 4.92 1.32
CA HIS A 157 -19.22 5.10 2.64
C HIS A 157 -18.01 4.17 2.87
N VAL A 158 -17.87 3.09 2.08
CA VAL A 158 -16.75 2.13 2.19
C VAL A 158 -15.39 2.79 1.94
N GLU A 159 -15.35 3.89 1.16
CA GLU A 159 -14.10 4.60 0.86
C GLU A 159 -13.55 5.39 2.06
N SER A 160 -14.42 5.79 2.99
CA SER A 160 -14.00 6.55 4.17
C SER A 160 -13.85 5.63 5.36
N ASN A 161 -12.63 5.51 5.91
CA ASN A 161 -12.36 4.68 7.08
C ASN A 161 -13.28 4.99 8.28
N SER A 162 -13.69 6.26 8.46
CA SER A 162 -14.57 6.66 9.56
C SER A 162 -16.04 6.28 9.33
N GLN A 163 -16.43 6.00 8.08
CA GLN A 163 -17.79 5.65 7.69
C GLN A 163 -17.91 4.20 7.21
N LYS A 164 -16.79 3.46 7.18
CA LYS A 164 -16.77 2.04 6.88
C LYS A 164 -17.67 1.28 7.88
N ASN A 165 -18.65 0.54 7.36
CA ASN A 165 -19.74 -0.12 8.09
C ASN A 165 -20.86 0.81 8.62
N ALA A 166 -20.96 2.05 8.14
CA ALA A 166 -22.13 2.90 8.40
C ALA A 166 -23.37 2.33 7.71
N PHE A 167 -24.50 2.37 8.40
CA PHE A 167 -25.81 1.93 7.92
C PHE A 167 -26.82 3.06 8.05
N ASP A 168 -27.81 3.07 7.18
CA ASP A 168 -28.89 4.04 7.16
C ASP A 168 -30.17 3.41 7.72
N LEU A 169 -31.03 4.27 8.26
CA LEU A 169 -32.37 3.93 8.71
C LEU A 169 -33.36 4.60 7.76
N LEU A 170 -34.08 3.79 6.99
CA LEU A 170 -35.12 4.26 6.08
C LEU A 170 -36.49 4.12 6.76
N ILE A 171 -37.18 5.23 6.96
CA ILE A 171 -38.54 5.28 7.47
C ILE A 171 -39.52 4.94 6.34
N THR A 172 -40.49 4.07 6.61
CA THR A 172 -41.51 3.63 5.65
C THR A 172 -42.91 3.90 6.15
#